data_AF-L0IEX6-F1
#
_entry.id   AF-L0IEX6-F1
#
_cell.length_a   1.000
_cell.length_b   1.000
_cell.length_c   1.000
_cell.angle_alpha   90.00
_cell.angle_beta   90.00
_cell.angle_gamma   90.00
#
_symmetry.space_group_name_H-M   'P 1'
#
loop_
_entity.id
_entity.type
_entity.pdbx_description
1 polymer ?
#
loop_
_entity_poly.entity_id
_entity_poly.type
_entity_poly.pdbx_seq_one_letter_code
_entity_poly.pdbx_strand_id
1 'polypeptide(L)'
;MKLHDGNQPRIARRTALACVAGGIAGLAGCTTSSETPDEPNEDQPESETFDSVDWDGPTLCATLATDVSATYVDLVDPNGETLRRDHPQDTADVSFTLLGETEDGYEPGKYRLVASDGDSAIGETTVSLDPEFTITDVKWAAEHPDLEWDKDQSDWEDRAAIEIENTGTAPSYVEQIRWTDAPLSKVMYPAETEFYHRVLLPAGETTTIYGAAVYATDGRFGESIDCSEIETDELTATAIVQAGENPSYSQTVEYGETEGSCDLSIVDGVPVESTAGGE
;
A
#
# COMPACT_ATOMS: atom_id res chain seq x y z
N MET A 1 -55.25 18.99 -19.96
CA MET A 1 -54.54 19.67 -18.86
C MET A 1 -53.06 19.31 -18.99
N LYS A 2 -52.19 20.32 -19.02
CA LYS A 2 -50.79 20.24 -19.43
C LYS A 2 -49.88 20.16 -18.19
N LEU A 3 -48.69 19.57 -18.36
CA LEU A 3 -47.47 19.66 -17.54
C LEU A 3 -47.43 18.74 -16.28
N HIS A 4 -46.30 18.19 -15.82
CA HIS A 4 -44.89 18.51 -16.04
C HIS A 4 -44.04 17.23 -16.13
N ASP A 5 -43.12 17.27 -17.09
CA ASP A 5 -41.91 16.46 -17.17
C ASP A 5 -40.99 16.79 -15.99
N GLY A 6 -40.37 15.77 -15.40
CA GLY A 6 -39.60 15.85 -14.16
C GLY A 6 -38.30 15.06 -14.29
N ASN A 7 -37.49 15.45 -15.28
CA ASN A 7 -36.10 15.07 -15.43
C ASN A 7 -35.36 15.28 -14.10
N GLN A 8 -35.01 14.21 -13.39
CA GLN A 8 -34.10 14.27 -12.27
C GLN A 8 -32.66 14.29 -12.81
N PRO A 9 -31.90 15.38 -12.64
CA PRO A 9 -30.47 15.33 -12.88
C PRO A 9 -29.84 14.43 -11.81
N ARG A 10 -29.26 13.30 -12.25
CA ARG A 10 -28.30 12.57 -11.43
C ARG A 10 -27.06 13.44 -11.32
N ILE A 11 -27.00 14.26 -10.28
CA ILE A 11 -25.82 15.04 -9.94
C ILE A 11 -24.78 14.02 -9.45
N ALA A 12 -23.90 13.58 -10.35
CA ALA A 12 -22.64 12.97 -9.97
C ALA A 12 -21.79 14.08 -9.32
N ARG A 13 -21.84 14.17 -7.99
CA ARG A 13 -20.91 15.01 -7.24
C ARG A 13 -19.57 14.29 -7.25
N ARG A 14 -18.73 14.57 -8.25
CA ARG A 14 -17.30 14.28 -8.15
C ARG A 14 -16.73 15.26 -7.13
N THR A 15 -16.45 14.76 -5.94
CA THR A 15 -15.66 15.48 -4.95
C THR A 15 -14.23 15.47 -5.48
N ALA A 16 -13.77 16.59 -6.04
CA ALA A 16 -12.35 16.78 -6.29
C ALA A 16 -11.68 16.92 -4.92
N LEU A 17 -10.87 15.94 -4.53
CA LEU A 17 -9.96 16.08 -3.41
C LEU A 17 -8.91 17.12 -3.84
N ALA A 18 -8.84 18.24 -3.13
CA ALA A 18 -7.80 19.22 -3.36
C ALA A 18 -6.49 18.62 -2.82
N CYS A 19 -5.55 18.33 -3.72
CA CYS A 19 -4.20 17.94 -3.39
C CYS A 19 -3.60 19.00 -2.44
N VAL A 20 -3.12 18.58 -1.27
CA VAL A 20 -2.48 19.51 -0.34
C VAL A 20 -1.03 19.70 -0.78
N ALA A 21 -0.77 20.77 -1.54
CA ALA A 21 0.58 21.12 -1.95
C ALA A 21 1.46 21.47 -0.72
N GLY A 22 2.37 20.57 -0.37
CA GLY A 22 3.37 20.76 0.68
C GLY A 22 4.55 21.61 0.20
N GLY A 23 4.34 22.91 0.00
CA GLY A 23 5.43 23.81 -0.41
C GLY A 23 6.42 24.07 0.74
N ILE A 24 7.64 23.55 0.66
CA ILE A 24 8.73 23.92 1.57
C ILE A 24 9.27 25.29 1.13
N ALA A 25 8.82 26.35 1.82
CA ALA A 25 9.35 27.69 1.63
C ALA A 25 10.79 27.80 2.17
N GLY A 26 11.78 27.63 1.29
CA GLY A 26 13.19 27.87 1.58
C GLY A 26 13.47 29.36 1.78
N LEU A 27 13.52 29.83 3.02
CA LEU A 27 14.00 31.17 3.37
C LEU A 27 15.52 31.24 3.20
N ALA A 28 15.99 32.10 2.30
CA ALA A 28 17.41 32.41 2.12
C ALA A 28 18.01 33.04 3.39
N GLY A 29 19.15 32.49 3.84
CA GLY A 29 19.95 33.02 4.94
C GLY A 29 21.38 32.49 4.92
N CYS A 30 22.27 33.17 4.21
CA CYS A 30 23.72 32.92 4.23
C CYS A 30 24.33 33.20 5.61
N THR A 31 25.15 32.27 6.16
CA THR A 31 26.56 32.52 6.55
C THR A 31 27.31 31.21 6.91
N THR A 32 28.34 30.89 6.11
CA THR A 32 29.63 30.22 6.43
C THR A 32 29.71 28.86 7.15
N SER A 33 30.07 27.86 6.33
CA SER A 33 31.06 26.77 6.49
C SER A 33 31.02 25.85 7.72
N SER A 34 30.56 24.61 7.51
CA SER A 34 31.27 23.37 7.87
C SER A 34 30.72 22.23 7.01
N GLU A 35 31.63 21.46 6.40
CA GLU A 35 31.36 20.39 5.44
C GLU A 35 30.54 19.26 6.06
N THR A 36 29.38 18.98 5.46
CA THR A 36 28.72 17.67 5.43
C THR A 36 27.98 17.63 4.10
N PRO A 37 28.24 16.67 3.19
CA PRO A 37 27.43 16.53 2.00
C PRO A 37 26.09 15.94 2.45
N ASP A 38 25.05 16.76 2.52
CA ASP A 38 23.68 16.27 2.44
C ASP A 38 23.48 15.77 1.00
N GLU A 39 23.26 14.46 0.86
CA GLU A 39 22.86 13.84 -0.39
C GLU A 39 21.50 14.44 -0.83
N PRO A 40 21.39 14.96 -2.06
CA PRO A 40 20.08 15.30 -2.61
C PRO A 40 19.30 14.02 -2.86
N ASN A 41 18.02 14.01 -2.50
CA ASN A 41 17.09 12.98 -2.94
C ASN A 41 16.92 13.16 -4.47
N GLU A 42 17.63 12.35 -5.27
CA GLU A 42 17.79 12.52 -6.73
C GLU A 42 16.61 11.98 -7.57
N ASP A 43 15.44 11.71 -6.99
CA ASP A 43 14.35 11.01 -7.71
C ASP A 43 13.14 11.87 -8.12
N GLN A 44 13.15 13.20 -7.88
CA GLN A 44 12.13 14.09 -8.47
C GLN A 44 12.61 14.66 -9.81
N PRO A 45 11.86 14.48 -10.91
CA PRO A 45 12.24 15.04 -12.19
C PRO A 45 12.03 16.56 -12.17
N GLU A 46 13.13 17.32 -12.19
CA GLU A 46 13.08 18.76 -12.44
C GLU A 46 12.50 18.99 -13.84
N SER A 47 11.23 19.41 -13.90
CA SER A 47 10.54 19.79 -15.12
C SER A 47 10.25 21.28 -15.08
N GLU A 48 10.59 22.01 -16.15
CA GLU A 48 10.17 23.41 -16.29
C GLU A 48 8.64 23.57 -16.44
N THR A 49 7.91 22.45 -16.62
CA THR A 49 6.46 22.43 -16.83
C THR A 49 5.66 22.11 -15.57
N PHE A 50 6.23 21.31 -14.67
CA PHE A 50 5.57 20.83 -13.46
C PHE A 50 6.43 21.19 -12.25
N ASP A 51 5.88 22.00 -11.34
CA ASP A 51 6.56 22.40 -10.10
C ASP A 51 6.68 21.22 -9.13
N SER A 52 5.70 20.31 -9.12
CA SER A 52 5.72 19.11 -8.28
C SER A 52 4.89 17.98 -8.86
N VAL A 53 5.26 16.75 -8.50
CA VAL A 53 4.52 15.51 -8.77
C VAL A 53 4.71 14.62 -7.55
N ASP A 54 3.63 14.37 -6.82
CA ASP A 54 3.66 13.69 -5.52
C ASP A 54 2.38 12.88 -5.29
N TRP A 55 2.45 11.93 -4.35
CA TRP A 55 1.28 11.16 -3.93
C TRP A 55 0.56 11.82 -2.76
N ASP A 56 -0.76 11.93 -2.84
CA ASP A 56 -1.66 12.20 -1.72
C ASP A 56 -2.56 10.98 -1.52
N GLY A 57 -2.11 10.08 -0.64
CA GLY A 57 -2.75 8.80 -0.41
C GLY A 57 -2.83 7.96 -1.70
N PRO A 58 -4.03 7.57 -2.20
CA PRO A 58 -4.21 6.80 -3.43
C PRO A 58 -4.19 7.65 -4.72
N THR A 59 -3.91 8.95 -4.61
CA THR A 59 -4.03 9.91 -5.71
C THR A 59 -2.67 10.50 -6.07
N LEU A 60 -2.31 10.42 -7.36
CA LEU A 60 -1.15 11.11 -7.91
C LEU A 60 -1.56 12.57 -8.21
N CYS A 61 -0.88 13.50 -7.57
CA CYS A 61 -1.09 14.93 -7.69
C CYS A 61 0.05 15.55 -8.48
N ALA A 62 -0.26 16.49 -9.36
CA ALA A 62 0.75 17.28 -10.06
C ALA A 62 0.36 18.74 -10.12
N THR A 63 1.35 19.62 -9.95
CA THR A 63 1.19 21.07 -9.96
C THR A 63 1.92 21.63 -11.18
N LEU A 64 1.23 22.37 -12.05
CA LEU A 64 1.88 23.08 -13.16
C LEU A 64 2.70 24.27 -12.66
N ALA A 65 3.80 24.56 -13.34
CA ALA A 65 4.61 25.74 -13.06
C ALA A 65 3.81 27.04 -13.23
N THR A 66 4.12 28.07 -12.44
CA THR A 66 3.32 29.31 -12.33
C THR A 66 3.10 30.05 -13.66
N ASP A 67 4.04 29.94 -14.61
CA ASP A 67 3.99 30.56 -15.94
C ASP A 67 3.49 29.61 -17.05
N VAL A 68 3.09 28.39 -16.69
CA VAL A 68 2.53 27.39 -17.59
C VAL A 68 1.01 27.42 -17.54
N SER A 69 0.39 27.55 -18.70
CA SER A 69 -1.06 27.47 -18.87
C SER A 69 -1.39 26.31 -19.80
N ALA A 70 -1.87 25.21 -19.25
CA ALA A 70 -2.32 24.05 -20.01
C ALA A 70 -3.85 23.95 -20.01
N THR A 71 -4.43 23.53 -21.13
CA THR A 71 -5.86 23.18 -21.21
C THR A 71 -6.10 21.79 -20.63
N TYR A 72 -5.18 20.85 -20.86
CA TYR A 72 -5.26 19.47 -20.38
C TYR A 72 -3.92 18.99 -19.82
N VAL A 73 -3.97 18.10 -18.85
CA VAL A 73 -2.86 17.24 -18.47
C VAL A 73 -3.27 15.79 -18.65
N ASP A 74 -2.49 15.07 -19.44
CA ASP A 74 -2.66 13.63 -19.68
C ASP A 74 -1.68 12.84 -18.83
N LEU A 75 -2.17 11.86 -18.09
CA LEU A 75 -1.36 10.78 -17.54
C LEU A 75 -1.29 9.67 -18.58
N VAL A 76 -0.10 9.47 -19.12
CA VAL A 76 0.21 8.48 -20.16
C VAL A 76 0.90 7.29 -19.51
N ASP A 77 0.39 6.09 -19.79
CA ASP A 77 0.90 4.83 -19.24
C ASP A 77 2.24 4.40 -19.87
N PRO A 78 2.89 3.34 -19.31
CA PRO A 78 4.14 2.82 -19.86
C PRO A 78 4.04 2.32 -21.31
N ASN A 79 2.83 1.97 -21.79
CA ASN A 79 2.58 1.55 -23.17
C ASN A 79 2.42 2.74 -24.13
N GLY A 80 2.38 3.96 -23.61
CA GLY A 80 2.24 5.19 -24.36
C GLY A 80 0.80 5.61 -24.64
N GLU A 81 -0.18 4.95 -24.01
CA GLU A 81 -1.60 5.30 -24.13
C GLU A 81 -2.01 6.29 -23.04
N THR A 82 -2.92 7.21 -23.34
CA THR A 82 -3.47 8.11 -22.33
C THR A 82 -4.38 7.32 -21.40
N LEU A 83 -3.92 7.09 -20.16
CA LEU A 83 -4.67 6.41 -19.12
C LEU A 83 -5.77 7.32 -18.54
N ARG A 84 -5.41 8.56 -18.19
CA ARG A 84 -6.33 9.55 -17.64
C ARG A 84 -6.02 10.95 -18.14
N ARG A 85 -7.02 11.82 -18.07
CA ARG A 85 -6.95 13.23 -18.45
C ARG A 85 -7.64 14.08 -17.40
N ASP A 86 -6.99 15.15 -16.97
CA ASP A 86 -7.57 16.15 -16.08
C ASP A 86 -7.35 17.57 -16.62
N HIS A 87 -8.06 18.53 -16.05
CA HIS A 87 -7.98 19.94 -16.42
C HIS A 87 -7.54 20.75 -15.19
N PRO A 88 -6.44 21.51 -15.28
CA PRO A 88 -5.91 22.28 -14.14
C PRO A 88 -6.83 23.44 -13.67
N GLN A 89 -7.93 23.71 -14.39
CA GLN A 89 -8.92 24.77 -14.13
C GLN A 89 -8.26 26.07 -13.61
N ASP A 90 -8.72 26.60 -12.48
CA ASP A 90 -8.22 27.84 -11.87
C ASP A 90 -7.10 27.60 -10.84
N THR A 91 -6.66 26.35 -10.63
CA THR A 91 -5.77 25.95 -9.51
C THR A 91 -4.37 25.54 -9.93
N ALA A 92 -4.08 25.37 -11.22
CA ALA A 92 -2.82 24.79 -11.75
C ALA A 92 -2.59 23.31 -11.37
N ASP A 93 -3.32 22.79 -10.39
CA ASP A 93 -3.27 21.42 -9.91
C ASP A 93 -4.12 20.46 -10.76
N VAL A 94 -3.62 19.24 -10.94
CA VAL A 94 -4.36 18.09 -11.48
C VAL A 94 -4.21 16.88 -10.57
N SER A 95 -5.20 15.99 -10.62
CA SER A 95 -5.24 14.82 -9.73
C SER A 95 -5.69 13.56 -10.45
N PHE A 96 -5.02 12.45 -10.18
CA PHE A 96 -5.30 11.14 -10.75
C PHE A 96 -5.39 10.09 -9.63
N THR A 97 -6.59 9.71 -9.23
CA THR A 97 -6.77 8.57 -8.31
C THR A 97 -6.46 7.27 -9.04
N LEU A 98 -5.43 6.55 -8.61
CA LEU A 98 -4.94 5.34 -9.28
C LEU A 98 -5.18 4.06 -8.47
N LEU A 99 -5.50 4.19 -7.19
CA LEU A 99 -5.76 3.06 -6.29
C LEU A 99 -7.18 3.10 -5.72
N GLY A 100 -7.74 1.94 -5.43
CA GLY A 100 -9.02 1.77 -4.74
C GLY A 100 -10.29 2.11 -5.53
N GLU A 101 -10.19 2.52 -6.80
CA GLU A 101 -11.35 2.69 -7.70
C GLU A 101 -11.72 1.42 -8.47
N THR A 102 -10.71 0.62 -8.86
CA THR A 102 -10.83 -0.70 -9.49
C THR A 102 -10.19 -1.75 -8.60
N GLU A 103 -10.27 -3.03 -8.96
CA GLU A 103 -9.53 -4.10 -8.27
C GLU A 103 -8.05 -4.10 -8.69
N ASP A 104 -7.74 -3.83 -9.96
CA ASP A 104 -6.40 -4.05 -10.53
C ASP A 104 -5.39 -2.89 -10.37
N GLY A 105 -5.73 -1.81 -9.63
CA GLY A 105 -4.80 -0.71 -9.36
C GLY A 105 -4.21 -0.05 -10.62
N TYR A 106 -2.90 0.23 -10.59
CA TYR A 106 -2.10 0.69 -11.72
C TYR A 106 -1.01 -0.34 -12.07
N GLU A 107 -0.56 -0.34 -13.33
CA GLU A 107 0.56 -1.18 -13.77
C GLU A 107 1.89 -0.51 -13.39
N PRO A 108 2.80 -1.18 -12.65
CA PRO A 108 4.09 -0.58 -12.32
C PRO A 108 4.91 -0.17 -13.55
N GLY A 109 5.61 0.96 -13.45
CA GLY A 109 6.56 1.41 -14.47
C GLY A 109 6.60 2.91 -14.68
N LYS A 110 7.15 3.32 -15.84
CA LYS A 110 7.36 4.74 -16.17
C LYS A 110 6.15 5.36 -16.85
N TYR A 111 5.52 6.28 -16.16
CA TYR A 111 4.43 7.11 -16.67
C TYR A 111 4.95 8.45 -17.16
N ARG A 112 4.16 9.11 -17.99
CA ARG A 112 4.42 10.50 -18.39
C ARG A 112 3.23 11.38 -18.09
N LEU A 113 3.50 12.55 -17.55
CA LEU A 113 2.53 13.64 -17.47
C LEU A 113 2.79 14.58 -18.64
N VAL A 114 1.79 14.77 -19.49
CA VAL A 114 1.89 15.61 -20.69
C VAL A 114 0.91 16.76 -20.58
N ALA A 115 1.43 17.98 -20.43
CA ALA A 115 0.64 19.20 -20.43
C ALA A 115 0.42 19.66 -21.88
N SER A 116 -0.82 19.99 -22.24
CA SER A 116 -1.17 20.43 -23.59
C SER A 116 -2.13 21.61 -23.61
N ASP A 117 -1.99 22.44 -24.64
CA ASP A 117 -2.95 23.49 -24.98
C ASP A 117 -3.59 23.16 -26.33
N GLY A 118 -4.88 22.79 -26.30
CA GLY A 118 -5.56 22.20 -27.44
C GLY A 118 -4.86 20.93 -27.92
N ASP A 119 -4.40 20.93 -29.17
CA ASP A 119 -3.71 19.79 -29.80
C ASP A 119 -2.17 19.86 -29.67
N SER A 120 -1.63 20.87 -28.99
CA SER A 120 -0.18 21.09 -28.89
C SER A 120 0.34 20.74 -27.50
N ALA A 121 1.34 19.86 -27.43
CA ALA A 121 2.07 19.60 -26.19
C ALA A 121 2.92 20.83 -25.82
N ILE A 122 2.80 21.27 -24.56
CA ILE A 122 3.56 22.39 -24.00
C ILE A 122 4.81 21.87 -23.28
N GLY A 123 4.69 20.73 -22.64
CA GLY A 123 5.80 20.07 -21.95
C GLY A 123 5.36 18.74 -21.35
N GLU A 124 6.35 17.97 -20.92
CA GLU A 124 6.13 16.69 -20.26
C GLU A 124 7.11 16.49 -19.11
N THR A 125 6.73 15.63 -18.17
CA THR A 125 7.64 15.04 -17.19
C THR A 125 7.38 13.54 -17.10
N THR A 126 8.40 12.79 -16.71
CA THR A 126 8.29 11.33 -16.49
C THR A 126 8.20 11.09 -15.00
N VAL A 127 7.33 10.18 -14.57
CA VAL A 127 7.23 9.75 -13.16
C VAL A 127 7.28 8.22 -13.12
N SER A 128 8.10 7.68 -12.23
CA SER A 128 8.16 6.24 -11.98
C SER A 128 7.09 5.88 -10.96
N LEU A 129 6.21 4.94 -11.30
CA LEU A 129 5.26 4.35 -10.37
C LEU A 129 5.66 2.91 -10.11
N ASP A 130 6.72 2.73 -9.33
CA ASP A 130 7.33 1.43 -9.05
C ASP A 130 7.26 1.17 -7.53
N PRO A 131 6.19 0.53 -7.03
CA PRO A 131 6.14 0.09 -5.63
C PRO A 131 7.10 -1.09 -5.40
N GLU A 132 7.74 -1.14 -4.24
CA GLU A 132 8.65 -2.22 -3.88
C GLU A 132 8.42 -2.58 -2.41
N PHE A 133 7.84 -3.75 -2.16
CA PHE A 133 7.40 -4.16 -0.83
C PHE A 133 8.26 -5.27 -0.26
N THR A 134 8.55 -5.16 1.04
CA THR A 134 9.12 -6.25 1.83
C THR A 134 8.34 -6.38 3.12
N ILE A 135 7.83 -7.57 3.42
CA ILE A 135 7.42 -7.87 4.80
C ILE A 135 8.72 -8.05 5.59
N THR A 136 8.96 -7.15 6.53
CA THR A 136 10.20 -7.12 7.32
C THR A 136 10.08 -7.97 8.59
N ASP A 137 8.85 -8.14 9.09
CA ASP A 137 8.60 -8.87 10.32
C ASP A 137 7.15 -9.37 10.43
N VAL A 138 6.98 -10.43 11.23
CA VAL A 138 5.69 -10.97 11.67
C VAL A 138 5.70 -11.06 13.19
N LYS A 139 4.81 -10.29 13.83
CA LYS A 139 4.71 -10.14 15.28
C LYS A 139 3.55 -10.95 15.81
N TRP A 140 3.82 -11.85 16.74
CA TRP A 140 2.79 -12.53 17.53
C TRP A 140 2.46 -11.73 18.80
N ALA A 141 1.17 -11.53 19.08
CA ALA A 141 0.72 -10.71 20.20
C ALA A 141 1.16 -11.23 21.58
N ALA A 142 1.24 -12.55 21.79
CA ALA A 142 1.69 -13.11 23.05
C ALA A 142 3.17 -12.78 23.36
N GLU A 143 4.02 -12.75 22.32
CA GLU A 143 5.45 -12.40 22.45
C GLU A 143 5.71 -10.88 22.35
N HIS A 144 4.79 -10.12 21.76
CA HIS A 144 4.85 -8.66 21.61
C HIS A 144 3.64 -7.94 22.23
N PRO A 145 3.36 -8.11 23.53
CA PRO A 145 2.14 -7.59 24.17
C PRO A 145 2.14 -6.05 24.32
N ASP A 146 3.26 -5.38 24.04
CA ASP A 146 3.42 -3.93 24.14
C ASP A 146 2.89 -3.15 22.92
N LEU A 147 2.61 -3.83 21.80
CA LEU A 147 1.98 -3.21 20.63
C LEU A 147 0.49 -2.88 20.87
N GLU A 148 -0.12 -2.13 19.94
CA GLU A 148 -1.46 -1.55 20.07
C GLU A 148 -2.59 -2.55 19.74
N TRP A 149 -2.55 -3.72 20.37
CA TRP A 149 -3.57 -4.76 20.20
C TRP A 149 -4.93 -4.35 20.80
N ASP A 150 -6.01 -4.83 20.19
CA ASP A 150 -7.37 -4.78 20.75
C ASP A 150 -7.54 -5.86 21.84
N LYS A 151 -7.07 -5.54 23.06
CA LYS A 151 -7.05 -6.45 24.22
C LYS A 151 -8.43 -6.72 24.83
N ASP A 152 -9.49 -6.07 24.34
CA ASP A 152 -10.85 -6.38 24.75
C ASP A 152 -11.37 -7.67 24.09
N GLN A 153 -10.72 -8.15 23.03
CA GLN A 153 -11.04 -9.42 22.39
C GLN A 153 -10.37 -10.59 23.11
N SER A 154 -11.13 -11.65 23.37
CA SER A 154 -10.62 -12.80 24.14
C SER A 154 -9.50 -13.58 23.45
N ASP A 155 -9.34 -13.41 22.13
CA ASP A 155 -8.34 -14.07 21.29
C ASP A 155 -7.17 -13.14 20.94
N TRP A 156 -7.02 -12.01 21.65
CA TRP A 156 -6.01 -11.00 21.28
C TRP A 156 -4.58 -11.55 21.32
N GLU A 157 -4.28 -12.48 22.24
CA GLU A 157 -2.96 -13.11 22.38
C GLU A 157 -2.61 -14.00 21.18
N ASP A 158 -3.61 -14.52 20.45
CA ASP A 158 -3.40 -15.41 19.29
C ASP A 158 -3.18 -14.62 17.98
N ARG A 159 -3.19 -13.29 18.04
CA ARG A 159 -3.16 -12.43 16.85
C ARG A 159 -1.76 -12.21 16.32
N ALA A 160 -1.69 -12.06 15.01
CA ALA A 160 -0.49 -11.60 14.33
C ALA A 160 -0.62 -10.15 13.87
N ALA A 161 0.51 -9.47 13.73
CA ALA A 161 0.67 -8.25 12.97
C ALA A 161 1.85 -8.43 12.01
N ILE A 162 1.80 -7.77 10.86
CA ILE A 162 2.90 -7.78 9.89
C ILE A 162 3.43 -6.37 9.71
N GLU A 163 4.74 -6.23 9.56
CA GLU A 163 5.39 -4.97 9.23
C GLU A 163 5.81 -5.00 7.76
N ILE A 164 5.27 -4.09 6.96
CA ILE A 164 5.57 -3.98 5.53
C ILE A 164 6.28 -2.67 5.28
N GLU A 165 7.47 -2.75 4.71
CA GLU A 165 8.22 -1.61 4.20
C GLU A 165 7.94 -1.45 2.70
N ASN A 166 7.69 -0.21 2.26
CA ASN A 166 7.65 0.15 0.85
C ASN A 166 8.87 1.02 0.50
N THR A 167 9.89 0.42 -0.08
CA THR A 167 11.11 1.12 -0.56
C THR A 167 10.91 1.74 -1.95
N GLY A 168 9.78 1.47 -2.58
CA GLY A 168 9.46 1.94 -3.93
C GLY A 168 9.02 3.41 -3.97
N THR A 169 8.69 3.84 -5.18
CA THR A 169 8.34 5.23 -5.54
C THR A 169 6.85 5.50 -5.55
N ALA A 170 6.02 4.46 -5.40
CA ALA A 170 4.58 4.58 -5.45
C ALA A 170 3.87 3.74 -4.38
N PRO A 171 2.68 4.16 -3.93
CA PRO A 171 1.92 3.45 -2.92
C PRO A 171 1.15 2.27 -3.52
N SER A 172 0.60 1.42 -2.65
CA SER A 172 -0.36 0.37 -3.01
C SER A 172 -1.30 0.10 -1.83
N TYR A 173 -2.41 -0.59 -2.07
CA TYR A 173 -3.21 -1.16 -0.98
C TYR A 173 -2.78 -2.60 -0.72
N VAL A 174 -2.68 -2.99 0.55
CA VAL A 174 -2.85 -4.40 0.93
C VAL A 174 -4.34 -4.67 0.99
N GLU A 175 -4.80 -5.54 0.10
CA GLU A 175 -6.21 -5.97 0.01
C GLU A 175 -6.47 -7.20 0.88
N GLN A 176 -5.46 -8.05 1.06
CA GLN A 176 -5.56 -9.26 1.86
C GLN A 176 -4.21 -9.64 2.46
N ILE A 177 -4.25 -10.36 3.58
CA ILE A 177 -3.12 -11.16 4.06
C ILE A 177 -3.53 -12.62 3.99
N ARG A 178 -2.78 -13.40 3.21
CA ARG A 178 -2.91 -14.85 3.14
C ARG A 178 -1.92 -15.48 4.10
N TRP A 179 -2.41 -16.42 4.90
CA TRP A 179 -1.63 -17.20 5.84
C TRP A 179 -1.66 -18.67 5.42
N THR A 180 -0.50 -19.19 5.05
CA THR A 180 -0.31 -20.61 4.70
C THR A 180 0.34 -21.32 5.87
N ASP A 181 -0.16 -22.50 6.21
CA ASP A 181 0.36 -23.38 7.28
C ASP A 181 0.43 -22.78 8.70
N ALA A 182 -0.21 -21.63 8.93
CA ALA A 182 -0.42 -21.07 10.26
C ALA A 182 -1.17 -22.04 11.19
N PRO A 183 -0.96 -22.00 12.52
CA PRO A 183 -1.65 -22.86 13.47
C PRO A 183 -3.17 -22.93 13.25
N LEU A 184 -3.83 -21.77 13.06
CA LEU A 184 -5.27 -21.70 12.81
C LEU A 184 -5.71 -22.50 11.57
N SER A 185 -4.90 -22.51 10.51
CA SER A 185 -5.22 -23.22 9.26
C SER A 185 -5.26 -24.75 9.48
N LYS A 186 -4.52 -25.27 10.48
CA LYS A 186 -4.47 -26.70 10.80
C LYS A 186 -5.72 -27.20 11.51
N VAL A 187 -6.50 -26.31 12.14
CA VAL A 187 -7.79 -26.64 12.78
C VAL A 187 -9.01 -26.31 11.93
N MET A 188 -8.92 -25.36 10.99
CA MET A 188 -10.09 -24.82 10.29
C MET A 188 -10.38 -25.43 8.90
N TYR A 189 -9.49 -26.25 8.30
CA TYR A 189 -9.63 -26.79 6.93
C TYR A 189 -10.16 -25.72 5.95
N PRO A 190 -9.33 -24.72 5.63
CA PRO A 190 -8.28 -24.96 4.64
C PRO A 190 -6.86 -24.75 5.20
N ALA A 191 -5.86 -25.29 4.49
CA ALA A 191 -4.43 -25.07 4.78
C ALA A 191 -4.02 -23.58 4.63
N GLU A 192 -4.87 -22.78 3.98
CA GLU A 192 -4.70 -21.35 3.79
C GLU A 192 -5.89 -20.60 4.39
N THR A 193 -5.60 -19.50 5.08
CA THR A 193 -6.61 -18.57 5.58
C THR A 193 -6.32 -17.18 5.09
N GLU A 194 -7.31 -16.51 4.52
CA GLU A 194 -7.20 -15.14 4.00
C GLU A 194 -8.03 -14.17 4.84
N PHE A 195 -7.44 -13.04 5.20
CA PHE A 195 -8.13 -11.96 5.87
C PHE A 195 -8.08 -10.72 4.99
N TYR A 196 -9.24 -10.11 4.76
CA TYR A 196 -9.33 -8.86 4.03
C TYR A 196 -8.74 -7.71 4.86
N HIS A 197 -7.83 -6.98 4.24
CA HIS A 197 -7.27 -5.74 4.73
C HIS A 197 -7.54 -4.64 3.69
N ARG A 198 -7.67 -3.40 4.11
CA ARG A 198 -7.69 -2.28 3.16
C ARG A 198 -6.84 -1.18 3.74
N VAL A 199 -5.54 -1.42 3.68
CA VAL A 199 -4.53 -0.57 4.29
C VAL A 199 -3.62 -0.03 3.19
N LEU A 200 -3.47 1.29 3.14
CA LEU A 200 -2.56 1.94 2.20
C LEU A 200 -1.12 1.74 2.70
N LEU A 201 -0.22 1.39 1.79
CA LEU A 201 1.22 1.37 1.97
C LEU A 201 1.80 2.59 1.24
N PRO A 202 2.10 3.70 1.93
CA PRO A 202 2.73 4.86 1.31
C PRO A 202 4.13 4.53 0.80
N ALA A 203 4.62 5.28 -0.19
CA ALA A 203 6.00 5.16 -0.66
C ALA A 203 6.99 5.67 0.39
N GLY A 204 8.09 4.94 0.62
CA GLY A 204 9.14 5.31 1.58
C GLY A 204 8.75 5.13 3.05
N GLU A 205 7.64 4.44 3.35
CA GLU A 205 7.14 4.24 4.71
C GLU A 205 7.08 2.75 5.10
N THR A 206 7.18 2.49 6.40
CA THR A 206 6.86 1.19 7.01
C THR A 206 5.48 1.25 7.64
N THR A 207 4.63 0.28 7.33
CA THR A 207 3.26 0.17 7.84
C THR A 207 3.08 -1.13 8.62
N THR A 208 2.58 -1.02 9.85
CA THR A 208 2.18 -2.18 10.66
C THR A 208 0.70 -2.49 10.40
N ILE A 209 0.39 -3.73 10.01
CA ILE A 209 -0.97 -4.21 9.79
C ILE A 209 -1.32 -5.24 10.86
N TYR A 210 -2.29 -4.92 11.71
CA TYR A 210 -2.82 -5.82 12.72
C TYR A 210 -3.83 -6.80 12.11
N GLY A 211 -3.60 -8.09 12.33
CA GLY A 211 -4.33 -9.20 11.73
C GLY A 211 -5.22 -9.99 12.69
N ALA A 212 -5.61 -11.18 12.24
CA ALA A 212 -6.47 -12.10 12.96
C ALA A 212 -5.69 -13.07 13.87
N ALA A 213 -6.43 -13.89 14.62
CA ALA A 213 -5.94 -14.90 15.57
C ALA A 213 -5.31 -16.12 14.87
N VAL A 214 -4.27 -15.91 14.06
CA VAL A 214 -3.65 -16.95 13.23
C VAL A 214 -2.84 -17.98 14.01
N TYR A 215 -2.44 -17.66 15.26
CA TYR A 215 -1.73 -18.56 16.16
C TYR A 215 -2.67 -19.44 16.99
N ALA A 216 -3.99 -19.32 16.85
CA ALA A 216 -4.93 -20.13 17.60
C ALA A 216 -4.75 -21.63 17.29
N THR A 217 -4.63 -22.43 18.35
CA THR A 217 -4.45 -23.90 18.27
C THR A 217 -5.76 -24.68 18.40
N ASP A 218 -6.86 -23.97 18.66
CA ASP A 218 -8.18 -24.52 18.87
C ASP A 218 -9.21 -23.87 17.93
N GLY A 219 -10.01 -24.71 17.29
CA GLY A 219 -11.10 -24.32 16.42
C GLY A 219 -12.38 -23.99 17.18
N ARG A 220 -13.27 -23.25 16.53
CA ARG A 220 -14.55 -22.81 17.12
C ARG A 220 -15.51 -23.96 17.44
N PHE A 221 -15.31 -25.15 16.86
CA PHE A 221 -16.18 -26.32 17.07
C PHE A 221 -15.50 -27.43 17.88
N GLY A 222 -14.39 -27.10 18.57
CA GLY A 222 -13.67 -28.02 19.45
C GLY A 222 -12.63 -28.89 18.73
N GLU A 223 -12.26 -28.53 17.50
CA GLU A 223 -11.04 -29.01 16.87
C GLU A 223 -9.81 -28.47 17.60
N SER A 224 -8.73 -29.24 17.67
CA SER A 224 -7.46 -28.80 18.25
C SER A 224 -6.30 -29.42 17.46
N ILE A 225 -5.17 -28.73 17.41
CA ILE A 225 -3.94 -29.29 16.84
C ILE A 225 -3.41 -30.40 17.75
N ASP A 226 -2.94 -31.50 17.16
CA ASP A 226 -2.15 -32.51 17.89
C ASP A 226 -0.66 -32.15 17.84
N CYS A 227 -0.22 -31.37 18.82
CA CYS A 227 1.16 -30.89 18.88
C CYS A 227 2.18 -31.96 19.26
N SER A 228 1.76 -33.18 19.60
CA SER A 228 2.69 -34.31 19.78
C SER A 228 3.24 -34.85 18.45
N GLU A 229 2.58 -34.53 17.34
CA GLU A 229 2.98 -34.95 15.99
C GLU A 229 3.73 -33.86 15.22
N ILE A 230 3.85 -32.65 15.78
CA ILE A 230 4.49 -31.49 15.15
C ILE A 230 5.53 -30.96 16.12
N GLU A 231 6.82 -31.07 15.78
CA GLU A 231 7.89 -30.44 16.56
C GLU A 231 8.02 -28.96 16.16
N THR A 232 8.15 -28.72 14.85
CA THR A 232 8.23 -27.39 14.25
C THR A 232 7.45 -27.34 12.95
N ASP A 233 7.00 -26.15 12.58
CA ASP A 233 6.45 -25.90 11.25
C ASP A 233 6.73 -24.47 10.79
N GLU A 234 6.69 -24.26 9.47
CA GLU A 234 6.85 -22.94 8.88
C GLU A 234 5.48 -22.37 8.52
N LEU A 235 5.14 -21.21 9.06
CA LEU A 235 4.02 -20.42 8.57
C LEU A 235 4.54 -19.39 7.57
N THR A 236 3.71 -19.07 6.57
CA THR A 236 4.02 -18.03 5.59
C THR A 236 2.90 -16.99 5.56
N ALA A 237 3.26 -15.72 5.69
CA ALA A 237 2.39 -14.57 5.47
C ALA A 237 2.67 -13.98 4.08
N THR A 238 1.65 -13.86 3.24
CA THR A 238 1.75 -13.18 1.94
C THR A 238 0.78 -12.00 1.92
N ALA A 239 1.29 -10.79 1.70
CA ALA A 239 0.43 -9.62 1.51
C ALA A 239 0.02 -9.51 0.04
N ILE A 240 -1.29 -9.56 -0.22
CA ILE A 240 -1.84 -9.38 -1.57
C ILE A 240 -2.02 -7.88 -1.80
N VAL A 241 -1.18 -7.32 -2.67
CA VAL A 241 -1.16 -5.89 -2.97
C VAL A 241 -1.89 -5.57 -4.26
N GLN A 242 -2.45 -4.38 -4.34
CA GLN A 242 -3.25 -3.94 -5.49
C GLN A 242 -2.40 -3.66 -6.74
N ALA A 243 -1.23 -3.06 -6.53
CA ALA A 243 -0.21 -2.78 -7.53
C ALA A 243 1.15 -3.21 -6.97
N GLY A 244 2.01 -3.79 -7.81
CA GLY A 244 3.32 -4.33 -7.43
C GLY A 244 3.32 -5.85 -7.22
N GLU A 245 4.47 -6.37 -6.80
CA GLU A 245 4.61 -7.79 -6.45
C GLU A 245 4.16 -8.05 -5.01
N ASN A 246 3.57 -9.23 -4.77
CA ASN A 246 3.11 -9.64 -3.45
C ASN A 246 4.31 -10.06 -2.57
N PRO A 247 4.65 -9.32 -1.49
CA PRO A 247 5.72 -9.72 -0.60
C PRO A 247 5.28 -10.90 0.28
N SER A 248 6.24 -11.75 0.67
CA SER A 248 6.00 -12.88 1.57
C SER A 248 7.05 -12.97 2.68
N TYR A 249 6.68 -13.54 3.82
CA TYR A 249 7.56 -13.78 4.96
C TYR A 249 7.25 -15.12 5.60
N SER A 250 8.29 -15.88 5.91
CA SER A 250 8.19 -17.18 6.57
C SER A 250 8.71 -17.10 7.99
N GLN A 251 7.99 -17.73 8.90
CA GLN A 251 8.33 -17.79 10.32
C GLN A 251 8.24 -19.23 10.81
N THR A 252 9.28 -19.69 11.48
CA THR A 252 9.28 -21.01 12.11
C THR A 252 8.62 -20.93 13.48
N VAL A 253 7.62 -21.78 13.68
CA VAL A 253 6.91 -21.97 14.94
C VAL A 253 7.31 -23.31 15.54
N GLU A 254 7.72 -23.29 16.81
CA GLU A 254 7.91 -24.46 17.65
C GLU A 254 6.60 -24.81 18.38
N TYR A 255 6.26 -26.09 18.37
CA TYR A 255 5.05 -26.61 19.01
C TYR A 255 5.45 -27.46 20.21
N GLY A 256 5.32 -26.88 21.40
CA GLY A 256 5.54 -27.55 22.67
C GLY A 256 4.30 -28.30 23.16
N GLU A 257 4.52 -29.39 23.90
CA GLU A 257 3.46 -30.13 24.58
C GLU A 257 3.16 -29.50 25.94
N THR A 258 1.95 -28.96 26.11
CA THR A 258 1.36 -28.65 27.42
C THR A 258 0.12 -29.53 27.63
N GLU A 259 -0.16 -29.92 28.88
CA GLU A 259 -1.32 -30.76 29.20
C GLU A 259 -2.63 -30.06 28.82
N GLY A 260 -3.18 -30.41 27.65
CA GLY A 260 -4.46 -29.89 27.13
C GLY A 260 -4.37 -28.70 26.18
N SER A 261 -3.17 -28.25 25.77
CA SER A 261 -2.96 -27.19 24.77
C SER A 261 -1.55 -27.24 24.17
N CYS A 262 -1.31 -26.49 23.09
CA CYS A 262 0.03 -26.32 22.54
C CYS A 262 0.71 -25.11 23.17
N ASP A 263 1.98 -25.24 23.54
CA ASP A 263 2.83 -24.12 23.94
C ASP A 263 3.61 -23.67 22.70
N LEU A 264 3.18 -22.57 22.07
CA LEU A 264 3.84 -22.07 20.86
C LEU A 264 4.98 -21.13 21.21
N SER A 265 6.05 -21.17 20.42
CA SER A 265 7.11 -20.16 20.44
C SER A 265 7.65 -19.88 19.05
N ILE A 266 8.07 -18.63 18.81
CA ILE A 266 8.72 -18.24 17.57
C ILE A 266 10.23 -18.51 17.65
N VAL A 267 10.77 -19.22 16.66
CA VAL A 267 12.19 -19.60 16.62
C VAL A 267 13.02 -18.64 15.78
N ASP A 268 12.59 -18.44 14.54
CA ASP A 268 13.28 -17.64 13.52
C ASP A 268 12.26 -17.12 12.50
N GLY A 269 12.55 -15.99 11.87
CA GLY A 269 11.73 -15.43 10.79
C GLY A 269 12.58 -14.76 9.73
N VAL A 270 12.21 -14.94 8.46
CA VAL A 270 12.93 -14.38 7.31
C VAL A 270 11.96 -13.97 6.19
N PRO A 271 12.26 -12.89 5.45
CA PRO A 271 11.58 -12.60 4.20
C PRO A 271 11.75 -13.74 3.19
N VAL A 272 10.71 -14.00 2.39
CA VAL A 272 10.71 -14.99 1.31
C VAL A 272 10.73 -14.25 -0.02
N GLU A 273 11.43 -14.79 -1.02
CA GLU A 273 11.43 -14.20 -2.37
C GLU A 273 9.99 -14.07 -2.88
N SER A 274 9.61 -12.85 -3.27
CA SER A 274 8.30 -12.53 -3.81
C SER A 274 7.98 -13.43 -5.00
N THR A 275 6.87 -14.16 -4.94
CA THR A 275 6.38 -14.89 -6.10
C THR A 275 5.58 -13.93 -6.97
N ALA A 276 6.06 -13.66 -8.18
CA ALA A 276 5.25 -13.01 -9.22
C ALA A 276 3.94 -13.78 -9.35
N GLY A 277 2.81 -13.09 -9.18
CA GLY A 277 1.48 -13.69 -9.27
C GLY A 277 1.30 -14.41 -10.60
N GLY A 278 1.27 -15.74 -10.55
CA GLY A 278 1.01 -16.60 -11.70
C GLY A 278 -0.36 -17.26 -11.56
N GLU A 279 -1.38 -16.65 -12.16
CA GLU A 279 -2.36 -17.20 -13.12
C GLU A 279 -3.60 -16.29 -13.26
#